data_AF-A0A7S2K2I0-F1
#
_entry.id   AF-A0A7S2K2I0-F1
#
_cell.length_a   1.000
_cell.length_b   1.000
_cell.length_c   1.000
_cell.angle_alpha   90.00
_cell.angle_beta   90.00
_cell.angle_gamma   90.00
#
_symmetry.space_group_name_H-M   'P 1'
#
loop_
_entity.id
_entity.type
_entity.pdbx_description
1 polymer ?
#
loop_
_entity_poly.entity_id
_entity_poly.type
_entity_poly.pdbx_seq_one_letter_code
_entity_poly.pdbx_strand_id
1 'polypeptide(L)'
;YYLEPWTQVVEHSEEAEAEGSRLSRRASLLFSEHASASPAALVQERSKLRRPALERRSGGASGLGTMFLPAPPKFEQLKISPNMTTDEFRDFLMQHSVDVWQYGRGQAKTLEEFHNRVVVQRKAKLGLSSEGLEQHLELIRINLVTMLPTGEERQLVLASEILSDGRARGRNQRLAAQVTIGNAWEQSVEECFEAKFGIRPELQHQLFSRDIQSYCYDQERTMSRSTPGVMTTYFTHEVVVHVTDPTRPELEALGLPDCRPFSTAANTELGVPECNWVWHTLGEECSSQAALSHLFQRHGINVDDFPADAFEELWDEVYNAKYSTLAVREDRELERRINVIKVWLSMDLLSVEHVLVKRWEIERGACDPRVKDRPVTTRMIRDQSWEEAVQTNVMDKLGLDRAFQSHHVCVDERSYRLSEEVGYSSRYPGLRTLYCNHE
;
A
#
# COMPACT_ATOMS: atom_id res chain seq x y z
N TYR A 1 -25.29 -54.00 19.24
CA TYR A 1 -25.32 -55.41 18.78
C TYR A 1 -25.51 -55.39 17.29
N TYR A 2 -24.62 -56.11 16.61
CA TYR A 2 -24.48 -56.35 15.18
C TYR A 2 -25.72 -56.19 14.30
N LEU A 3 -25.52 -55.65 13.10
CA LEU A 3 -25.82 -56.32 11.83
C LEU A 3 -25.22 -55.52 10.66
N GLU A 4 -24.15 -56.07 10.08
CA GLU A 4 -23.81 -55.99 8.65
C GLU A 4 -24.33 -57.29 7.98
N PRO A 5 -24.15 -57.53 6.66
CA PRO A 5 -24.41 -56.70 5.47
C PRO A 5 -25.09 -57.54 4.36
N TRP A 6 -25.59 -56.95 3.27
CA TRP A 6 -25.62 -57.63 1.95
C TRP A 6 -25.53 -56.61 0.81
N THR A 7 -24.47 -56.77 0.03
CA THR A 7 -24.22 -56.25 -1.32
C THR A 7 -25.00 -57.07 -2.36
N GLN A 8 -25.49 -56.44 -3.44
CA GLN A 8 -25.39 -57.00 -4.79
C GLN A 8 -25.70 -56.00 -5.92
N VAL A 9 -24.68 -55.86 -6.78
CA VAL A 9 -24.59 -55.57 -8.22
C VAL A 9 -25.89 -55.68 -9.05
N VAL A 10 -26.13 -54.69 -9.93
CA VAL A 10 -26.65 -54.87 -11.31
C VAL A 10 -26.05 -53.80 -12.23
N GLU A 11 -25.38 -54.24 -13.30
CA GLU A 11 -25.02 -53.48 -14.52
C GLU A 11 -26.16 -53.53 -15.56
N HIS A 12 -26.08 -52.60 -16.53
CA HIS A 12 -26.89 -52.40 -17.75
C HIS A 12 -28.11 -51.45 -17.67
N SER A 13 -27.98 -50.27 -18.29
CA SER A 13 -28.56 -50.03 -19.62
C SER A 13 -28.19 -48.65 -20.15
N GLU A 14 -27.51 -48.63 -21.30
CA GLU A 14 -27.58 -47.55 -22.28
C GLU A 14 -28.99 -47.54 -22.91
N GLU A 15 -29.36 -46.40 -23.51
CA GLU A 15 -30.61 -46.08 -24.24
C GLU A 15 -31.67 -45.27 -23.47
N ALA A 16 -31.51 -43.94 -23.51
CA ALA A 16 -32.62 -43.00 -23.74
C ALA A 16 -32.10 -41.58 -24.04
N GLU A 17 -31.41 -41.41 -25.18
CA GLU A 17 -31.54 -40.17 -25.94
C GLU A 17 -32.92 -40.20 -26.61
N ALA A 18 -33.83 -39.29 -26.23
CA ALA A 18 -34.82 -38.67 -27.13
C ALA A 18 -35.98 -38.00 -26.35
N GLU A 19 -35.71 -36.98 -25.52
CA GLU A 19 -36.80 -36.08 -25.09
C GLU A 19 -36.35 -34.65 -24.69
N GLY A 20 -35.16 -34.23 -25.13
CA GLY A 20 -34.59 -32.91 -24.77
C GLY A 20 -34.81 -31.77 -25.79
N SER A 21 -35.61 -31.96 -26.85
CA SER A 21 -35.63 -31.02 -27.99
C SER A 21 -36.97 -30.30 -28.25
N ARG A 22 -37.82 -30.12 -27.23
CA ARG A 22 -39.12 -29.43 -27.41
C ARG A 22 -39.50 -28.32 -26.41
N LEU A 23 -38.57 -27.84 -25.58
CA LEU A 23 -38.85 -26.73 -24.64
C LEU A 23 -37.92 -25.50 -24.76
N SER A 24 -37.14 -25.37 -25.84
CA SER A 24 -36.27 -24.20 -26.11
C SER A 24 -36.79 -23.27 -27.21
N ARG A 25 -38.11 -23.23 -27.45
CA ARG A 25 -38.75 -22.31 -28.40
C ARG A 25 -40.05 -21.73 -27.84
N ARG A 26 -39.99 -21.04 -26.70
CA ARG A 26 -41.13 -20.22 -26.24
C ARG A 26 -40.82 -19.16 -25.18
N ALA A 27 -39.63 -18.54 -25.23
CA ALA A 27 -39.29 -17.41 -24.37
C ALA A 27 -38.50 -16.34 -25.15
N SER A 28 -38.97 -15.97 -26.33
CA SER A 28 -38.44 -14.85 -27.11
C SER A 28 -39.57 -14.31 -27.96
N LEU A 29 -40.41 -13.48 -27.34
CA LEU A 29 -41.38 -12.56 -27.94
C LEU A 29 -42.23 -12.06 -26.78
N LEU A 30 -41.83 -10.94 -26.19
CA LEU A 30 -42.63 -9.96 -25.44
C LEU A 30 -41.65 -9.07 -24.68
N PHE A 31 -41.10 -8.06 -25.35
CA PHE A 31 -40.92 -6.71 -24.83
C PHE A 31 -40.56 -5.80 -26.01
N SER A 32 -41.58 -5.07 -26.44
CA SER A 32 -41.53 -4.05 -27.48
C SER A 32 -40.98 -2.74 -26.91
N GLU A 33 -40.21 -2.05 -27.73
CA GLU A 33 -40.32 -0.61 -28.00
C GLU A 33 -40.42 0.35 -26.80
N HIS A 34 -39.33 1.08 -26.52
CA HIS A 34 -39.31 2.54 -26.58
C HIS A 34 -37.88 3.08 -26.39
N ALA A 35 -37.67 4.29 -26.93
CA ALA A 35 -36.55 5.21 -26.73
C ALA A 35 -35.33 5.10 -27.66
N SER A 36 -35.51 5.66 -28.85
CA SER A 36 -34.49 6.39 -29.58
C SER A 36 -34.11 7.69 -28.83
N ALA A 37 -32.86 7.82 -28.36
CA ALA A 37 -32.26 9.11 -28.05
C ALA A 37 -30.72 9.02 -28.15
N SER A 38 -30.14 10.06 -28.77
CA SER A 38 -28.73 10.19 -29.16
C SER A 38 -27.80 10.47 -27.96
N PRO A 39 -26.57 9.89 -27.89
CA PRO A 39 -25.61 10.20 -26.82
C PRO A 39 -24.71 11.37 -27.25
N ALA A 40 -25.21 12.60 -27.11
CA ALA A 40 -24.42 13.81 -27.35
C ALA A 40 -24.83 14.95 -26.41
N ALA A 41 -24.85 14.70 -25.10
CA ALA A 41 -24.95 15.74 -24.05
C ALA A 41 -24.75 15.15 -22.66
N LEU A 42 -23.52 14.78 -22.27
CA LEU A 42 -23.24 14.35 -20.89
C LEU A 42 -21.77 14.55 -20.47
N VAL A 43 -21.17 15.69 -20.87
CA VAL A 43 -19.78 16.06 -20.49
C VAL A 43 -19.69 17.44 -19.82
N GLN A 44 -20.79 18.13 -19.52
CA GLN A 44 -20.73 19.52 -19.00
C GLN A 44 -21.40 19.80 -17.65
N GLU A 45 -21.68 18.80 -16.82
CA GLU A 45 -22.37 19.04 -15.54
C GLU A 45 -21.81 18.28 -14.33
N ARG A 46 -20.47 18.21 -14.18
CA ARG A 46 -19.82 17.74 -12.94
C ARG A 46 -18.82 18.70 -12.30
N SER A 47 -18.75 19.96 -12.75
CA SER A 47 -17.85 20.99 -12.20
C SER A 47 -18.47 21.88 -11.10
N LYS A 48 -19.63 21.51 -10.52
CA LYS A 48 -20.28 22.28 -9.43
C LYS A 48 -20.75 21.41 -8.26
N LEU A 49 -19.86 20.61 -7.69
CA LEU A 49 -19.99 20.13 -6.31
C LEU A 49 -18.83 20.68 -5.49
N ARG A 50 -18.95 21.97 -5.13
CA ARG A 50 -18.20 22.55 -4.02
C ARG A 50 -18.57 21.76 -2.76
N ARG A 51 -17.60 21.06 -2.17
CA ARG A 51 -17.70 20.58 -0.79
C ARG A 51 -17.97 21.80 0.12
N PRO A 52 -18.93 21.74 1.06
CA PRO A 52 -19.09 22.84 2.00
C PRO A 52 -17.85 22.92 2.89
N ALA A 53 -17.34 24.15 3.06
CA ALA A 53 -16.30 24.45 4.02
C ALA A 53 -16.82 24.09 5.41
N LEU A 54 -16.23 23.06 6.02
CA LEU A 54 -16.49 22.69 7.40
C LEU A 54 -15.79 23.73 8.28
N GLU A 55 -16.55 24.68 8.81
CA GLU A 55 -16.09 25.60 9.85
C GLU A 55 -15.64 24.77 11.08
N ARG A 56 -14.33 24.63 11.24
CA ARG A 56 -13.72 24.09 12.46
C ARG A 56 -13.93 25.09 13.59
N ARG A 57 -14.96 24.88 14.40
CA ARG A 57 -15.06 25.45 15.74
C ARG A 57 -13.96 24.83 16.61
N SER A 58 -13.03 25.66 17.06
CA SER A 58 -12.06 25.34 18.10
C SER A 58 -12.78 25.14 19.44
N GLY A 59 -13.18 23.91 19.74
CA GLY A 59 -13.62 23.47 21.06
C GLY A 59 -12.44 22.90 21.83
N GLY A 60 -12.14 23.48 23.00
CA GLY A 60 -11.01 23.10 23.85
C GLY A 60 -11.08 21.65 24.32
N ALA A 61 -10.03 20.89 24.04
CA ALA A 61 -9.74 19.62 24.68
C ALA A 61 -8.68 19.85 25.76
N SER A 62 -9.15 19.92 27.00
CA SER A 62 -8.35 19.93 28.22
C SER A 62 -7.87 18.52 28.53
N GLY A 63 -6.56 18.33 28.72
CA GLY A 63 -6.03 17.28 29.59
C GLY A 63 -5.79 15.90 28.98
N LEU A 64 -4.88 15.80 28.02
CA LEU A 64 -4.06 14.59 27.85
C LEU A 64 -2.59 15.02 27.91
N GLY A 65 -1.85 14.43 28.84
CA GLY A 65 -0.45 14.77 29.11
C GLY A 65 0.40 14.55 27.87
N THR A 66 0.81 15.65 27.23
CA THR A 66 1.92 15.66 26.27
C THR A 66 3.13 15.08 26.97
N MET A 67 3.53 13.86 26.59
CA MET A 67 4.89 13.41 26.79
C MET A 67 5.78 14.43 26.09
N PHE A 68 6.43 15.29 26.88
CA PHE A 68 7.41 16.24 26.39
C PHE A 68 8.58 15.42 25.84
N LEU A 69 8.58 15.21 24.52
CA LEU A 69 9.81 14.82 23.84
C LEU A 69 10.85 15.90 24.17
N PRO A 70 12.06 15.51 24.60
CA PRO A 70 13.11 16.49 24.87
C PRO A 70 13.31 17.36 23.62
N ALA A 71 13.43 18.68 23.83
CA ALA A 71 13.69 19.59 22.73
C ALA A 71 14.93 19.09 21.95
N PRO A 72 14.90 19.11 20.61
CA PRO A 72 16.01 18.61 19.82
C PRO A 72 17.30 19.33 20.22
N PRO A 73 18.44 18.62 20.24
CA PRO A 73 19.72 19.23 20.60
C PRO A 73 19.98 20.43 19.70
N LYS A 74 20.51 21.52 20.29
CA LYS A 74 20.87 22.72 19.53
C LYS A 74 21.94 22.34 18.50
N PHE A 75 21.60 22.49 17.23
CA PHE A 75 22.52 22.31 16.13
C PHE A 75 23.16 23.65 15.77
N GLU A 76 24.48 23.75 15.94
CA GLU A 76 25.24 24.91 15.49
C GLU A 76 25.85 24.60 14.12
N GLN A 77 25.27 25.16 13.06
CA GLN A 77 25.76 24.96 11.71
C GLN A 77 27.15 25.56 11.53
N LEU A 78 28.11 24.74 11.11
CA LEU A 78 29.46 25.19 10.81
C LEU A 78 29.51 25.84 9.42
N LYS A 79 30.25 26.95 9.32
CA LYS A 79 30.50 27.62 8.04
C LYS A 79 31.64 26.90 7.31
N ILE A 80 31.28 26.09 6.32
CA ILE A 80 32.25 25.44 5.44
C ILE A 80 32.52 26.34 4.24
N SER A 81 33.81 26.60 3.96
CA SER A 81 34.22 27.36 2.78
C SER A 81 33.87 26.59 1.51
N PRO A 82 33.25 27.20 0.48
CA PRO A 82 32.87 26.51 -0.75
C PRO A 82 34.06 26.09 -1.61
N ASN A 83 35.25 26.64 -1.34
CA ASN A 83 36.48 26.34 -2.07
C ASN A 83 37.45 25.49 -1.23
N MET A 84 36.97 24.90 -0.13
CA MET A 84 37.79 24.02 0.71
C MET A 84 38.28 22.84 -0.13
N THR A 85 39.58 22.58 -0.13
CA THR A 85 40.20 21.43 -0.81
C THR A 85 39.93 20.14 -0.04
N THR A 86 40.15 18.98 -0.66
CA THR A 86 39.95 17.68 0.00
C THR A 86 40.91 17.47 1.17
N ASP A 87 42.13 18.00 1.11
CA ASP A 87 43.09 17.93 2.22
C ASP A 87 42.69 18.85 3.38
N GLU A 88 42.26 20.09 3.11
CA GLU A 88 41.71 20.97 4.15
C GLU A 88 40.45 20.38 4.80
N PHE A 89 39.62 19.70 4.02
CA PHE A 89 38.46 18.99 4.54
C PHE A 89 38.84 17.78 5.40
N ARG A 90 39.92 17.06 5.05
CA ARG A 90 40.49 16.01 5.90
C ARG A 90 40.89 16.58 7.26
N ASP A 91 41.67 17.66 7.24
CA ASP A 91 42.17 18.31 8.46
C ASP A 91 41.03 18.82 9.33
N PHE A 92 40.00 19.40 8.70
CA PHE A 92 38.77 19.81 9.36
C PHE A 92 38.07 18.63 10.07
N LEU A 93 37.89 17.49 9.41
CA LEU A 93 37.28 16.31 10.03
C LEU A 93 38.12 15.79 11.20
N MET A 94 39.45 15.75 11.05
CA MET A 94 40.36 15.32 12.11
C MET A 94 40.32 16.27 13.32
N GLN A 95 40.23 17.59 13.10
CA GLN A 95 40.07 18.59 14.15
C GLN A 95 38.79 18.35 14.98
N HIS A 96 37.75 17.79 14.34
CA HIS A 96 36.51 17.40 14.98
C HIS A 96 36.47 15.92 15.41
N SER A 97 37.63 15.30 15.62
CA SER A 97 37.80 13.94 16.13
C SER A 97 37.17 12.84 15.27
N VAL A 98 37.01 13.07 13.97
CA VAL A 98 36.54 12.05 13.02
C VAL A 98 37.74 11.24 12.51
N ASP A 99 37.68 9.91 12.63
CA ASP A 99 38.70 9.01 12.07
C ASP A 99 38.57 8.89 10.54
N VAL A 100 39.32 9.74 9.83
CA VAL A 100 39.33 9.80 8.36
C VAL A 100 39.83 8.51 7.70
N TRP A 101 40.55 7.65 8.43
CA TRP A 101 41.08 6.38 7.87
C TRP A 101 40.01 5.31 7.65
N GLN A 102 38.80 5.51 8.19
CA GLN A 102 37.65 4.63 7.96
C GLN A 102 36.98 4.87 6.60
N TYR A 103 37.20 6.03 5.99
CA TYR A 103 36.59 6.38 4.70
C TYR A 103 37.20 5.54 3.57
N GLY A 104 36.35 5.10 2.63
CA GLY A 104 36.71 4.21 1.52
C GLY A 104 36.85 2.73 1.91
N ARG A 105 36.48 2.35 3.14
CA ARG A 105 36.49 0.95 3.61
C ARG A 105 35.08 0.39 3.72
N GLY A 106 34.88 -0.82 3.20
CA GLY A 106 33.60 -1.53 3.29
C GLY A 106 32.46 -0.78 2.60
N GLN A 107 31.49 -0.30 3.39
CA GLN A 107 30.34 0.48 2.90
C GLN A 107 30.51 2.00 3.10
N ALA A 108 31.64 2.43 3.69
CA ALA A 108 31.94 3.83 3.87
C ALA A 108 32.33 4.48 2.54
N LYS A 109 31.80 5.67 2.30
CA LYS A 109 32.18 6.51 1.16
C LYS A 109 33.66 6.88 1.26
N THR A 110 34.28 7.19 0.13
CA THR A 110 35.62 7.78 0.14
C THR A 110 35.57 9.19 0.73
N LEU A 111 36.72 9.68 1.19
CA LEU A 111 36.82 11.05 1.70
C LEU A 111 36.48 12.08 0.61
N GLU A 112 36.88 11.81 -0.62
CA GLU A 112 36.57 12.64 -1.79
C GLU A 112 35.08 12.67 -2.09
N GLU A 113 34.38 11.54 -2.03
CA GLU A 113 32.91 11.50 -2.18
C GLU A 113 32.20 12.29 -1.08
N PHE A 114 32.70 12.21 0.16
CA PHE A 114 32.13 12.97 1.27
C PHE A 114 32.38 14.48 1.11
N HIS A 115 33.61 14.85 0.74
CA HIS A 115 33.99 16.22 0.41
C HIS A 115 33.13 16.79 -0.73
N ASN A 116 33.03 16.07 -1.85
CA ASN A 116 32.22 16.46 -2.99
C ASN A 116 30.76 16.66 -2.59
N ARG A 117 30.20 15.81 -1.72
CA ARG A 117 28.81 15.96 -1.26
C ARG A 117 28.59 17.19 -0.37
N VAL A 118 29.52 17.47 0.55
CA VAL A 118 29.40 18.57 1.53
C VAL A 118 29.79 19.91 0.91
N VAL A 119 30.96 19.97 0.27
CA VAL A 119 31.59 21.22 -0.17
C VAL A 119 31.15 21.59 -1.58
N VAL A 120 31.26 20.66 -2.53
CA VAL A 120 31.03 20.93 -3.96
C VAL A 120 29.54 20.95 -4.28
N GLN A 121 28.83 19.86 -3.98
CA GLN A 121 27.42 19.69 -4.31
C GLN A 121 26.49 20.34 -3.28
N ARG A 122 26.98 20.65 -2.07
CA ARG A 122 26.21 21.26 -0.99
C ARG A 122 24.91 20.51 -0.68
N LYS A 123 24.95 19.17 -0.67
CA LYS A 123 23.79 18.30 -0.35
C LYS A 123 23.76 17.87 1.12
N ALA A 124 24.73 18.30 1.92
CA ALA A 124 24.85 17.98 3.34
C ALA A 124 25.36 19.19 4.11
N LYS A 125 24.71 19.56 5.21
CA LYS A 125 25.18 20.61 6.13
C LYS A 125 25.97 19.94 7.26
N LEU A 126 27.12 20.49 7.63
CA LEU A 126 27.85 20.05 8.82
C LEU A 126 27.60 21.01 9.97
N GLY A 127 27.51 20.48 11.19
CA GLY A 127 27.39 21.27 12.39
C GLY A 127 27.87 20.51 13.63
N LEU A 128 27.91 21.22 14.75
CA LEU A 128 28.24 20.64 16.04
C LEU A 128 26.97 20.35 16.84
N SER A 129 26.95 19.16 17.42
CA SER A 129 26.00 18.73 18.44
C SER A 129 26.72 18.53 19.77
N SER A 130 25.97 18.23 20.84
CA SER A 130 26.56 17.84 22.12
C SER A 130 27.42 16.56 22.06
N GLU A 131 27.25 15.75 21.01
CA GLU A 131 27.94 14.46 20.83
C GLU A 131 29.08 14.54 19.81
N GLY A 132 29.35 15.72 19.24
CA GLY A 132 30.40 15.93 18.25
C GLY A 132 29.87 16.37 16.88
N LEU A 133 30.65 16.08 15.83
CA LEU A 133 30.31 16.48 14.46
C LEU A 133 29.08 15.72 13.96
N GLU A 134 28.11 16.47 13.48
CA GLU A 134 26.85 15.96 12.93
C GLU A 134 26.66 16.49 11.51
N GLN A 135 26.12 15.64 10.63
CA GLN A 135 25.70 16.03 9.30
C GLN A 135 24.17 16.01 9.22
N HIS A 136 23.63 17.03 8.57
CA HIS A 136 22.21 17.17 8.27
C HIS A 136 21.99 16.91 6.79
N LEU A 137 21.18 15.90 6.48
CA LEU A 137 20.78 15.52 5.13
C LEU A 137 19.30 15.77 4.96
N GLU A 138 18.93 16.55 3.97
CA GLU A 138 17.55 16.91 3.69
C GLU A 138 17.13 16.19 2.40
N LEU A 139 16.09 15.39 2.50
CA LEU A 139 15.63 14.44 1.49
C LEU A 139 14.17 14.71 1.16
N ILE A 140 13.79 14.49 -0.10
CA ILE A 140 12.39 14.53 -0.52
C ILE A 140 12.01 13.15 -1.05
N ARG A 141 10.88 12.63 -0.57
CA ARG A 141 10.17 11.48 -1.13
C ARG A 141 8.93 11.99 -1.85
N ILE A 142 8.87 11.75 -3.15
CA ILE A 142 7.82 12.21 -4.05
C ILE A 142 6.93 11.03 -4.39
N ASN A 143 5.66 11.09 -3.99
CA ASN A 143 4.62 10.21 -4.46
C ASN A 143 4.02 10.83 -5.73
N LEU A 144 4.55 10.47 -6.90
CA LEU A 144 3.96 10.87 -8.17
C LEU A 144 2.79 9.95 -8.50
N VAL A 145 1.59 10.52 -8.55
CA VAL A 145 0.33 9.79 -8.69
C VAL A 145 -0.42 10.27 -9.92
N THR A 146 -1.09 9.36 -10.62
CA THR A 146 -1.98 9.68 -11.74
C THR A 146 -3.30 8.94 -11.60
N MET A 147 -4.38 9.52 -12.14
CA MET A 147 -5.69 8.90 -12.21
C MET A 147 -6.01 8.58 -13.66
N LEU A 148 -6.17 7.30 -13.97
CA LEU A 148 -6.52 6.84 -15.30
C LEU A 148 -7.98 7.19 -15.63
N PRO A 149 -8.36 7.26 -16.93
CA PRO A 149 -9.76 7.48 -17.33
C PRO A 149 -10.74 6.43 -16.78
N THR A 150 -10.23 5.25 -16.42
CA THR A 150 -10.97 4.17 -15.76
C THR A 150 -11.34 4.48 -14.31
N GLY A 151 -10.77 5.52 -13.70
CA GLY A 151 -10.90 5.85 -12.29
C GLY A 151 -9.84 5.19 -11.40
N GLU A 152 -8.96 4.37 -11.97
CA GLU A 152 -7.88 3.73 -11.22
C GLU A 152 -6.74 4.71 -10.92
N GLU A 153 -6.27 4.73 -9.67
CA GLU A 153 -5.14 5.55 -9.23
C GLU A 153 -3.84 4.74 -9.26
N ARG A 154 -2.80 5.32 -9.88
CA ARG A 154 -1.51 4.68 -10.10
C ARG A 154 -0.37 5.54 -9.54
N GLN A 155 0.65 4.92 -8.97
CA GLN A 155 1.83 5.58 -8.43
C GLN A 155 3.11 5.14 -9.16
N LEU A 156 3.98 6.11 -9.46
CA LEU A 156 5.27 5.85 -10.07
C LEU A 156 6.28 5.33 -9.05
N VAL A 157 6.93 4.22 -9.37
CA VAL A 157 7.95 3.56 -8.54
C VAL A 157 9.19 3.23 -9.38
N LEU A 158 10.36 3.43 -8.78
CA LEU A 158 11.64 2.97 -9.30
C LEU A 158 11.73 1.45 -9.11
N ALA A 159 11.53 0.70 -10.18
CA ALA A 159 11.65 -0.77 -10.16
C ALA A 159 13.10 -1.19 -9.97
N SER A 160 14.02 -0.64 -10.77
CA SER A 160 15.45 -0.92 -10.69
C SER A 160 16.33 0.23 -11.19
N GLU A 161 17.60 0.22 -10.80
CA GLU A 161 18.65 1.10 -11.32
C GLU A 161 19.82 0.28 -11.87
N ILE A 162 20.49 0.77 -12.90
CA ILE A 162 21.72 0.18 -13.43
C ILE A 162 22.90 0.94 -12.82
N LEU A 163 23.73 0.23 -12.08
CA LEU A 163 24.93 0.78 -11.44
C LEU A 163 26.02 1.05 -12.48
N SER A 164 27.05 1.82 -12.09
CA SER A 164 28.20 2.12 -12.95
C SER A 164 28.99 0.88 -13.39
N ASP A 165 28.87 -0.24 -12.68
CA ASP A 165 29.43 -1.54 -13.05
C ASP A 165 28.53 -2.37 -13.97
N GLY A 166 27.40 -1.82 -14.42
CA GLY A 166 26.42 -2.45 -15.30
C GLY A 166 25.45 -3.39 -14.58
N ARG A 167 25.57 -3.62 -13.28
CA ARG A 167 24.62 -4.48 -12.54
C ARG A 167 23.30 -3.75 -12.31
N ALA A 168 22.20 -4.45 -12.56
CA ALA A 168 20.88 -3.99 -12.19
C ALA A 168 20.60 -4.26 -10.70
N ARG A 169 20.05 -3.27 -9.99
CA ARG A 169 19.62 -3.37 -8.60
C ARG A 169 18.13 -3.06 -8.50
N GLY A 170 17.34 -4.03 -8.06
CA GLY A 170 15.93 -3.81 -7.71
C GLY A 170 15.80 -2.84 -6.52
N ARG A 171 14.93 -1.85 -6.64
CA ARG A 171 14.71 -0.83 -5.61
C ARG A 171 13.29 -0.87 -5.05
N ASN A 172 12.28 -0.95 -5.92
CA ASN A 172 10.87 -0.80 -5.56
C ASN A 172 10.64 0.41 -4.64
N GLN A 173 11.21 1.55 -5.01
CA GLN A 173 11.23 2.76 -4.20
C GLN A 173 10.50 3.89 -4.90
N ARG A 174 9.85 4.74 -4.10
CA ARG A 174 9.28 6.00 -4.57
C ARG A 174 10.37 6.91 -5.12
N LEU A 175 9.98 7.85 -5.96
CA LEU A 175 10.87 8.89 -6.45
C LEU A 175 11.47 9.66 -5.27
N ALA A 176 12.79 9.83 -5.25
CA ALA A 176 13.47 10.54 -4.18
C ALA A 176 14.53 11.51 -4.72
N ALA A 177 14.72 12.61 -4.00
CA ALA A 177 15.71 13.65 -4.28
C ALA A 177 16.39 14.13 -3.00
N GLN A 178 17.54 14.79 -3.14
CA GLN A 178 18.22 15.49 -2.04
C GLN A 178 17.99 16.99 -2.21
N VAL A 179 17.77 17.69 -1.09
CA VAL A 179 17.62 19.15 -1.09
C VAL A 179 19.00 19.78 -1.04
N THR A 180 19.28 20.63 -2.03
CA THR A 180 20.54 21.41 -2.07
C THR A 180 20.45 22.57 -1.07
N ILE A 181 21.55 22.85 -0.36
CA ILE A 181 21.59 23.95 0.61
C ILE A 181 21.25 25.28 -0.08
N GLY A 182 20.24 25.95 0.45
CA GLY A 182 19.75 27.25 -0.05
C GLY A 182 18.50 27.12 -0.91
N ASN A 183 18.17 25.91 -1.39
CA ASN A 183 16.93 25.65 -2.10
C ASN A 183 15.81 25.32 -1.11
N ALA A 184 14.59 25.67 -1.48
CA ALA A 184 13.39 25.12 -0.84
C ALA A 184 13.15 23.69 -1.36
N TRP A 185 12.38 22.89 -0.62
CA TRP A 185 12.09 21.52 -1.03
C TRP A 185 11.29 21.50 -2.35
N GLU A 186 10.43 22.51 -2.57
CA GLU A 186 9.63 22.66 -3.79
C GLU A 186 10.51 22.78 -5.04
N GLN A 187 11.56 23.60 -4.95
CA GLN A 187 12.52 23.76 -6.03
C GLN A 187 13.29 22.46 -6.29
N SER A 188 13.62 21.73 -5.23
CA SER A 188 14.31 20.43 -5.37
C SER A 188 13.41 19.35 -5.98
N VAL A 189 12.08 19.44 -5.82
CA VAL A 189 11.12 18.64 -6.60
C VAL A 189 11.23 18.99 -8.08
N GLU A 190 11.28 20.28 -8.43
CA GLU A 190 11.38 20.71 -9.83
C GLU A 190 12.67 20.25 -10.50
N GLU A 191 13.80 20.46 -9.82
CA GLU A 191 15.11 19.98 -10.24
C GLU A 191 15.13 18.45 -10.40
N CYS A 192 14.43 17.72 -9.53
CA CYS A 192 14.31 16.26 -9.63
C CYS A 192 13.57 15.82 -10.91
N PHE A 193 12.43 16.43 -11.22
CA PHE A 193 11.66 16.10 -12.43
C PHE A 193 12.42 16.45 -13.71
N GLU A 194 13.12 17.59 -13.73
CA GLU A 194 13.96 17.96 -14.86
C GLU A 194 15.13 17.00 -15.03
N ALA A 195 15.88 16.72 -13.95
CA ALA A 195 17.06 15.88 -14.02
C ALA A 195 16.74 14.41 -14.36
N LYS A 196 15.61 13.87 -13.88
CA LYS A 196 15.27 12.45 -14.09
C LYS A 196 14.43 12.21 -15.34
N PHE A 197 13.54 13.14 -15.69
CA PHE A 197 12.57 12.93 -16.76
C PHE A 197 12.66 13.95 -17.89
N GLY A 198 13.54 14.95 -17.78
CA GLY A 198 13.69 15.99 -18.80
C GLY A 198 12.51 16.98 -18.86
N ILE A 199 11.67 17.03 -17.83
CA ILE A 199 10.48 17.89 -17.79
C ILE A 199 10.88 19.24 -17.20
N ARG A 200 10.92 20.29 -18.05
CA ARG A 200 11.31 21.64 -17.65
C ARG A 200 10.35 22.24 -16.62
N PRO A 201 10.84 23.07 -15.67
CA PRO A 201 10.01 23.67 -14.62
C PRO A 201 8.73 24.36 -15.12
N GLU A 202 8.78 25.05 -16.27
CA GLU A 202 7.62 25.76 -16.82
C GLU A 202 6.48 24.83 -17.24
N LEU A 203 6.82 23.60 -17.67
CA LEU A 203 5.85 22.57 -18.01
C LEU A 203 5.33 21.85 -16.76
N GLN A 204 6.16 21.70 -15.73
CA GLN A 204 5.77 20.99 -14.51
C GLN A 204 4.55 21.62 -13.84
N HIS A 205 4.44 22.95 -13.81
CA HIS A 205 3.27 23.64 -13.24
C HIS A 205 1.97 23.40 -14.02
N GLN A 206 2.05 23.00 -15.29
CA GLN A 206 0.90 22.69 -16.13
C GLN A 206 0.52 21.20 -16.02
N LEU A 207 1.53 20.35 -15.90
CA LEU A 207 1.40 18.89 -15.90
C LEU A 207 1.15 18.32 -14.50
N PHE A 208 1.54 19.03 -13.45
CA PHE A 208 1.51 18.54 -12.08
C PHE A 208 0.82 19.51 -11.12
N SER A 209 0.09 18.95 -10.16
CA SER A 209 -0.43 19.67 -9.00
C SER A 209 0.12 19.06 -7.71
N ARG A 210 0.53 19.90 -6.76
CA ARG A 210 1.11 19.45 -5.47
C ARG A 210 0.01 19.43 -4.42
N ASP A 211 -0.15 18.30 -3.73
CA ASP A 211 -1.06 18.24 -2.59
C ASP A 211 -0.35 18.70 -1.31
N ILE A 212 -0.44 20.01 -1.05
CA ILE A 212 0.13 20.65 0.14
C ILE A 212 -0.50 20.12 1.43
N GLN A 213 -1.72 19.59 1.41
CA GLN A 213 -2.39 19.05 2.60
C GLN A 213 -1.81 17.69 3.00
N SER A 214 -1.29 16.94 2.02
CA SER A 214 -0.61 15.65 2.23
C SER A 214 0.83 15.78 2.72
N TYR A 215 1.40 16.98 2.71
CA TYR A 215 2.80 17.21 3.07
C TYR A 215 3.10 16.72 4.49
N CYS A 216 4.12 15.88 4.61
CA CYS A 216 4.64 15.40 5.88
C CYS A 216 6.14 15.68 5.99
N TYR A 217 6.59 15.89 7.21
CA TYR A 217 7.98 16.11 7.53
C TYR A 217 8.39 15.20 8.69
N ASP A 218 9.47 14.47 8.48
CA ASP A 218 10.01 13.53 9.46
C ASP A 218 11.49 13.81 9.71
N GLN A 219 11.95 13.49 10.92
CA GLN A 219 13.34 13.67 11.33
C GLN A 219 13.86 12.40 11.99
N GLU A 220 14.92 11.84 11.43
CA GLU A 220 15.56 10.63 11.94
C GLU A 220 17.05 10.88 12.20
N ARG A 221 17.52 10.58 13.42
CA ARG A 221 18.93 10.71 13.81
C ARG A 221 19.56 9.34 13.97
N THR A 222 20.60 9.05 13.20
CA THR A 222 21.24 7.73 13.17
C THR A 222 22.72 7.80 12.79
N MET A 223 23.49 6.81 13.23
CA MET A 223 24.88 6.64 12.82
C MET A 223 24.94 5.99 11.44
N SER A 224 25.19 6.81 10.41
CA SER A 224 25.27 6.32 9.03
C SER A 224 26.52 5.47 8.80
N ARG A 225 26.33 4.23 8.32
CA ARG A 225 27.44 3.34 7.91
C ARG A 225 28.29 3.93 6.77
N SER A 226 27.73 4.86 6.00
CA SER A 226 28.40 5.45 4.84
C SER A 226 29.36 6.60 5.19
N THR A 227 29.24 7.16 6.41
CA THR A 227 30.07 8.26 6.91
C THR A 227 30.45 7.99 8.35
N PRO A 228 31.46 7.12 8.57
CA PRO A 228 31.86 6.70 9.90
C PRO A 228 32.32 7.90 10.74
N GLY A 229 31.97 7.87 12.04
CA GLY A 229 32.34 8.90 13.01
C GLY A 229 31.55 10.20 12.91
N VAL A 230 30.54 10.28 12.04
CA VAL A 230 29.69 11.48 11.88
C VAL A 230 28.24 11.10 12.05
N MET A 231 27.59 11.60 13.10
CA MET A 231 26.16 11.41 13.31
C MET A 231 25.38 12.00 12.15
N THR A 232 24.32 11.34 11.70
CA THR A 232 23.50 11.82 10.58
C THR A 232 22.08 12.06 11.02
N THR A 233 21.61 13.28 10.83
CA THR A 233 20.20 13.62 10.96
C THR A 233 19.59 13.79 9.58
N TYR A 234 18.67 12.91 9.24
CA TYR A 234 17.86 12.95 8.04
C TYR A 234 16.60 13.77 8.30
N PHE A 235 16.33 14.72 7.42
CA PHE A 235 15.08 15.46 7.36
C PHE A 235 14.38 15.03 6.08
N THR A 236 13.25 14.34 6.22
CA THR A 236 12.54 13.76 5.08
C THR A 236 11.24 14.52 4.86
N HIS A 237 11.13 15.17 3.71
CA HIS A 237 9.92 15.75 3.19
C HIS A 237 9.17 14.70 2.38
N GLU A 238 7.95 14.35 2.77
CA GLU A 238 7.08 13.48 1.98
C GLU A 238 6.00 14.33 1.31
N VAL A 239 5.94 14.25 -0.02
CA VAL A 239 5.05 15.09 -0.84
C VAL A 239 4.29 14.23 -1.84
N VAL A 240 3.02 14.54 -2.05
CA VAL A 240 2.22 13.94 -3.13
C VAL A 240 2.11 14.93 -4.29
N VAL A 241 2.40 14.44 -5.48
CA VAL A 241 2.33 15.18 -6.74
C VAL A 241 1.38 14.44 -7.65
N HIS A 242 0.30 15.10 -8.07
CA HIS A 242 -0.68 14.53 -8.98
C HIS A 242 -0.41 14.98 -10.41
N VAL A 243 -0.47 14.04 -11.35
CA VAL A 243 -0.57 14.34 -12.78
C VAL A 243 -1.94 14.92 -13.06
N THR A 244 -1.99 16.13 -13.63
CA THR A 244 -3.24 16.86 -13.89
C THR A 244 -4.02 16.26 -15.05
N ASP A 245 -3.34 15.85 -16.12
CA ASP A 245 -3.90 15.19 -17.29
C ASP A 245 -2.90 14.16 -17.87
N PRO A 246 -3.12 12.85 -17.68
CA PRO A 246 -2.19 11.82 -18.17
C PRO A 246 -2.16 11.68 -19.69
N THR A 247 -3.10 12.28 -20.43
CA THR A 247 -3.18 12.16 -21.90
C THR A 247 -2.28 13.17 -22.63
N ARG A 248 -1.62 14.05 -21.87
CA ARG A 248 -0.69 15.05 -22.40
C ARG A 248 0.51 14.38 -23.07
N PRO A 249 0.83 14.72 -24.33
CA PRO A 249 1.94 14.09 -25.07
C PRO A 249 3.30 14.31 -24.40
N GLU A 250 3.46 15.40 -23.63
CA GLU A 250 4.69 15.67 -22.87
C GLU A 250 4.97 14.62 -21.78
N LEU A 251 3.97 13.82 -21.40
CA LEU A 251 4.08 12.77 -20.40
C LEU A 251 4.30 11.38 -20.99
N GLU A 252 4.43 11.25 -22.32
CA GLU A 252 4.74 9.96 -22.97
C GLU A 252 6.07 9.38 -22.45
N ALA A 253 7.04 10.25 -22.13
CA ALA A 253 8.31 9.86 -21.52
C ALA A 253 8.17 9.24 -20.12
N LEU A 254 7.03 9.46 -19.45
CA LEU A 254 6.67 8.81 -18.19
C LEU A 254 5.79 7.57 -18.41
N GLY A 255 5.62 7.09 -19.64
CA GLY A 255 4.78 5.95 -19.96
C GLY A 255 3.27 6.23 -19.91
N LEU A 256 2.86 7.49 -19.78
CA LEU A 256 1.45 7.90 -19.78
C LEU A 256 0.89 8.06 -21.22
N PRO A 257 -0.42 7.92 -21.44
CA PRO A 257 -1.50 7.67 -20.46
C PRO A 257 -1.65 6.22 -20.01
N ASP A 258 -1.00 5.28 -20.69
CA ASP A 258 -1.22 3.84 -20.50
C ASP A 258 -0.49 3.26 -19.26
N CYS A 259 0.20 4.09 -18.48
CA CYS A 259 1.03 3.68 -17.34
C CYS A 259 2.06 2.58 -17.70
N ARG A 260 2.62 2.65 -18.92
CA ARG A 260 3.59 1.68 -19.42
C ARG A 260 4.91 1.79 -18.64
N PRO A 261 5.57 0.66 -18.31
CA PRO A 261 6.94 0.70 -17.82
C PRO A 261 7.86 1.44 -18.80
N PHE A 262 8.82 2.19 -18.26
CA PHE A 262 9.76 2.97 -19.06
C PHE A 262 11.13 3.05 -18.39
N SER A 263 12.14 3.48 -19.15
CA SER A 263 13.51 3.65 -18.66
C SER A 263 14.01 5.06 -18.93
N THR A 264 14.78 5.61 -18.00
CA THR A 264 15.46 6.90 -18.16
C THR A 264 16.95 6.64 -18.31
N ALA A 265 17.56 7.23 -19.34
CA ALA A 265 18.99 7.08 -19.60
C ALA A 265 19.84 7.66 -18.45
N ALA A 266 21.04 7.10 -18.28
CA ALA A 266 22.00 7.65 -17.34
C ALA A 266 22.42 9.07 -17.75
N ASN A 267 22.54 9.96 -16.77
CA ASN A 267 23.15 11.28 -16.93
C ASN A 267 24.39 11.34 -16.04
N THR A 268 25.56 11.10 -16.63
CA THR A 268 26.85 11.07 -15.93
C THR A 268 27.24 12.44 -15.35
N GLU A 269 26.84 13.54 -15.99
CA GLU A 269 27.14 14.89 -15.51
C GLU A 269 26.39 15.19 -14.21
N LEU A 270 25.15 14.72 -14.11
CA LEU A 270 24.31 14.87 -12.92
C LEU A 270 24.44 13.72 -11.92
N GLY A 271 25.24 12.68 -12.26
CA GLY A 271 25.37 11.47 -11.46
C GLY A 271 24.06 10.68 -11.34
N VAL A 272 23.15 10.79 -12.31
CA VAL A 272 21.89 10.05 -12.34
C VAL A 272 22.12 8.73 -13.07
N PRO A 273 21.92 7.57 -12.41
CA PRO A 273 22.05 6.28 -13.07
C PRO A 273 20.89 6.04 -14.04
N GLU A 274 21.08 5.07 -14.94
CA GLU A 274 19.95 4.55 -15.73
C GLU A 274 18.95 3.89 -14.79
N CYS A 275 17.67 4.22 -14.95
CA CYS A 275 16.59 3.79 -14.05
C CYS A 275 15.46 3.17 -14.86
N ASN A 276 14.86 2.10 -14.34
CA ASN A 276 13.64 1.48 -14.84
C ASN A 276 12.49 1.79 -13.90
N TRP A 277 11.39 2.29 -14.46
CA TRP A 277 10.23 2.79 -13.74
C TRP A 277 8.98 2.01 -14.10
N VAL A 278 8.09 1.85 -13.13
CA VAL A 278 6.80 1.17 -13.28
C VAL A 278 5.71 1.94 -12.54
N TRP A 279 4.49 1.81 -12.99
CA TRP A 279 3.31 2.36 -12.34
C TRP A 279 2.56 1.25 -11.59
N HIS A 280 2.50 1.36 -10.26
CA HIS A 280 1.72 0.45 -9.41
C HIS A 280 0.32 0.97 -9.17
N THR A 281 -0.67 0.11 -8.96
CA THR A 281 -1.96 0.57 -8.41
C THR A 281 -1.73 1.10 -7.00
N LEU A 282 -2.25 2.28 -6.68
CA LEU A 282 -2.08 2.87 -5.37
C LEU A 282 -2.63 1.89 -4.31
N GLY A 283 -1.79 1.53 -3.32
CA GLY A 283 -2.10 0.49 -2.32
C GLY A 283 -1.49 -0.89 -2.59
N GLU A 284 -0.93 -1.15 -3.77
CA GLU A 284 -0.14 -2.37 -4.04
C GLU A 284 1.31 -2.28 -3.54
N GLU A 285 1.81 -1.07 -3.23
CA GLU A 285 3.22 -0.79 -2.87
C GLU A 285 3.76 -1.55 -1.66
N CYS A 286 2.87 -2.21 -0.92
CA CYS A 286 3.16 -2.80 0.36
C CYS A 286 3.46 -4.33 0.23
N SER A 287 3.68 -4.80 -1.01
CA SER A 287 4.01 -6.20 -1.32
C SER A 287 5.38 -6.68 -0.83
N SER A 288 6.25 -5.82 -0.26
CA SER A 288 7.48 -6.31 0.38
C SER A 288 7.30 -6.47 1.88
N GLN A 289 7.74 -7.61 2.42
CA GLN A 289 7.78 -7.88 3.86
C GLN A 289 8.50 -6.75 4.62
N ALA A 290 9.57 -6.18 4.08
CA ALA A 290 10.29 -5.06 4.71
C ALA A 290 9.41 -3.79 4.83
N ALA A 291 8.61 -3.47 3.81
CA ALA A 291 7.70 -2.32 3.87
C ALA A 291 6.60 -2.52 4.91
N LEU A 292 6.04 -3.74 4.99
CA LEU A 292 5.05 -4.08 6.02
C LEU A 292 5.66 -3.99 7.43
N SER A 293 6.89 -4.48 7.62
CA SER A 293 7.59 -4.38 8.89
C SER A 293 7.84 -2.92 9.29
N HIS A 294 8.25 -2.08 8.34
CA HIS A 294 8.45 -0.65 8.60
C HIS A 294 7.13 0.06 8.91
N LEU A 295 6.03 -0.32 8.24
CA LEU A 295 4.70 0.19 8.56
C LEU A 295 4.34 -0.14 10.01
N PHE A 296 4.52 -1.38 10.47
CA PHE A 296 4.27 -1.75 11.86
C PHE A 296 5.12 -0.96 12.84
N GLN A 297 6.43 -0.85 12.59
CA GLN A 297 7.33 -0.06 13.44
C GLN A 297 6.90 1.40 13.53
N ARG A 298 6.51 2.04 12.42
CA ARG A 298 6.03 3.43 12.40
C ARG A 298 4.77 3.64 13.25
N HIS A 299 3.95 2.60 13.38
CA HIS A 299 2.72 2.62 14.17
C HIS A 299 2.89 1.98 15.55
N GLY A 300 4.13 1.82 16.03
CA GLY A 300 4.43 1.33 17.38
C GLY A 300 4.14 -0.15 17.59
N ILE A 301 3.99 -0.93 16.52
CA ILE A 301 3.75 -2.37 16.58
C ILE A 301 5.11 -3.06 16.40
N ASN A 302 5.54 -3.77 17.44
CA ASN A 302 6.78 -4.54 17.40
C ASN A 302 6.52 -5.92 16.77
N VAL A 303 7.07 -6.15 15.58
CA VAL A 303 6.93 -7.42 14.85
C VAL A 303 7.62 -8.58 15.58
N ASP A 304 8.66 -8.29 16.38
CA ASP A 304 9.35 -9.31 17.16
C ASP A 304 8.49 -9.88 18.30
N ASP A 305 7.38 -9.21 18.65
CA ASP A 305 6.40 -9.72 19.63
C ASP A 305 5.44 -10.76 19.00
N PHE A 306 5.48 -10.93 17.68
CA PHE A 306 4.60 -11.86 16.97
C PHE A 306 5.13 -13.30 17.12
N PRO A 307 4.26 -14.33 17.12
CA PRO A 307 4.70 -15.71 16.99
C PRO A 307 5.55 -15.93 15.74
N ALA A 308 6.46 -16.91 15.81
CA ALA A 308 7.37 -17.25 14.71
C ALA A 308 6.60 -17.88 13.54
N ASP A 309 6.27 -17.06 12.53
CA ASP A 309 5.51 -17.34 11.29
C ASP A 309 4.39 -16.32 11.07
N ALA A 310 3.87 -15.73 12.16
CA ALA A 310 2.68 -14.90 12.12
C ALA A 310 2.86 -13.65 11.24
N PHE A 311 4.07 -13.08 11.19
CA PHE A 311 4.34 -11.97 10.28
C PHE A 311 4.24 -12.38 8.80
N GLU A 312 4.75 -13.56 8.45
CA GLU A 312 4.66 -14.10 7.09
C GLU A 312 3.22 -14.49 6.75
N GLU A 313 2.49 -15.12 7.68
CA GLU A 313 1.06 -15.41 7.52
C GLU A 313 0.25 -14.12 7.29
N LEU A 314 0.53 -13.05 8.05
CA LEU A 314 -0.15 -11.78 7.90
C LEU A 314 0.19 -11.10 6.56
N TRP A 315 1.45 -11.17 6.15
CA TRP A 315 1.87 -10.67 4.85
C TRP A 315 1.17 -11.43 3.71
N ASP A 316 1.14 -12.76 3.75
CA ASP A 316 0.42 -13.59 2.78
C ASP A 316 -1.08 -13.26 2.76
N GLU A 317 -1.68 -13.12 3.94
CA GLU A 317 -3.08 -12.79 4.11
C GLU A 317 -3.46 -11.43 3.47
N VAL A 318 -2.64 -10.40 3.67
CA VAL A 318 -2.90 -9.04 3.18
C VAL A 318 -2.62 -8.93 1.67
N TYR A 319 -1.53 -9.52 1.19
CA TYR A 319 -1.04 -9.27 -0.17
C TYR A 319 -1.34 -10.37 -1.17
N ASN A 320 -1.20 -11.64 -0.78
CA ASN A 320 -1.39 -12.77 -1.69
C ASN A 320 -2.83 -13.26 -1.68
N ALA A 321 -3.31 -13.68 -0.49
CA ALA A 321 -4.64 -14.21 -0.32
C ALA A 321 -5.73 -13.12 -0.32
N LYS A 322 -5.33 -11.88 -0.01
CA LYS A 322 -6.19 -10.69 0.04
C LYS A 322 -7.42 -10.89 0.94
N TYR A 323 -7.28 -11.59 2.06
CA TYR A 323 -8.38 -11.77 3.02
C TYR A 323 -8.52 -10.60 4.00
N SER A 324 -7.54 -9.71 4.05
CA SER A 324 -7.57 -8.53 4.89
C SER A 324 -6.93 -7.31 4.23
N THR A 325 -7.20 -6.14 4.79
CA THR A 325 -6.57 -4.87 4.40
C THR A 325 -5.99 -4.19 5.62
N LEU A 326 -4.97 -3.35 5.41
CA LEU A 326 -4.39 -2.50 6.45
C LEU A 326 -4.76 -1.05 6.14
N ALA A 327 -5.28 -0.34 7.14
CA ALA A 327 -5.66 1.05 7.03
C ALA A 327 -5.16 1.83 8.25
N VAL A 328 -4.69 3.05 8.04
CA VAL A 328 -4.36 3.97 9.13
C VAL A 328 -5.59 4.80 9.44
N ARG A 329 -6.05 4.77 10.69
CA ARG A 329 -7.22 5.52 11.17
C ARG A 329 -6.89 7.00 11.39
N GLU A 330 -7.91 7.82 11.65
CA GLU A 330 -7.76 9.24 11.96
C GLU A 330 -6.90 9.50 13.21
N ASP A 331 -6.90 8.58 14.17
CA ASP A 331 -6.06 8.62 15.38
C ASP A 331 -4.63 8.09 15.15
N ARG A 332 -4.26 7.82 13.90
CA ARG A 332 -2.96 7.28 13.47
C ARG A 332 -2.67 5.87 13.95
N GLU A 333 -3.66 5.15 14.50
CA GLU A 333 -3.51 3.73 14.76
C GLU A 333 -3.63 2.92 13.46
N LEU A 334 -2.80 1.88 13.34
CA LEU A 334 -2.91 0.94 12.25
C LEU A 334 -3.99 -0.10 12.57
N GLU A 335 -4.96 -0.24 11.67
CA GLU A 335 -6.09 -1.15 11.77
C GLU A 335 -6.04 -2.18 10.64
N ARG A 336 -6.17 -3.45 11.00
CA ARG A 336 -6.40 -4.56 10.08
C ARG A 336 -7.89 -4.79 9.90
N ARG A 337 -8.41 -4.72 8.68
CA ARG A 337 -9.83 -4.96 8.38
C ARG A 337 -10.03 -6.31 7.73
N ILE A 338 -11.01 -7.07 8.21
CA ILE A 338 -11.38 -8.38 7.69
C ILE A 338 -12.87 -8.40 7.42
N ASN A 339 -13.25 -8.72 6.19
CA ASN A 339 -14.64 -8.98 5.84
C ASN A 339 -14.94 -10.47 6.08
N VAL A 340 -16.01 -10.76 6.80
CA VAL A 340 -16.42 -12.13 7.14
C VAL A 340 -17.87 -12.31 6.70
N ILE A 341 -18.15 -13.34 5.92
CA ILE A 341 -19.51 -13.72 5.54
C ILE A 341 -20.00 -14.85 6.45
N LYS A 342 -21.18 -14.67 7.05
CA LYS A 342 -21.92 -15.67 7.82
C LYS A 342 -23.17 -16.01 7.02
N VAL A 343 -23.35 -17.28 6.66
CA VAL A 343 -24.50 -17.71 5.85
C VAL A 343 -25.36 -18.66 6.68
N TRP A 344 -26.59 -18.23 6.93
CA TRP A 344 -27.65 -19.07 7.49
C TRP A 344 -28.45 -19.69 6.36
N LEU A 345 -28.39 -21.01 6.21
CA LEU A 345 -29.25 -21.72 5.27
C LEU A 345 -30.49 -22.18 6.02
N SER A 346 -31.64 -21.61 5.67
CA SER A 346 -32.93 -22.03 6.20
C SER A 346 -33.73 -22.80 5.15
N MET A 347 -34.59 -23.70 5.63
CA MET A 347 -35.61 -24.36 4.82
C MET A 347 -36.90 -24.51 5.61
N ASP A 348 -38.03 -24.40 4.93
CA ASP A 348 -39.33 -24.72 5.51
C ASP A 348 -39.67 -26.18 5.18
N LEU A 349 -39.77 -27.01 6.21
CA LEU A 349 -40.24 -28.39 6.10
C LEU A 349 -41.53 -28.52 6.92
N LEU A 350 -42.65 -28.71 6.20
CA LEU A 350 -43.97 -28.89 6.81
C LEU A 350 -44.41 -27.71 7.69
N SER A 351 -44.14 -26.47 7.25
CA SER A 351 -44.44 -25.23 8.00
C SER A 351 -43.62 -25.04 9.27
N VAL A 352 -42.43 -25.66 9.31
CA VAL A 352 -41.46 -25.51 10.39
C VAL A 352 -40.14 -25.09 9.79
N GLU A 353 -39.63 -23.94 10.24
CA GLU A 353 -38.32 -23.44 9.84
C GLU A 353 -37.20 -24.29 10.45
N HIS A 354 -36.31 -24.76 9.58
CA HIS A 354 -35.10 -25.48 9.94
C HIS A 354 -33.90 -24.69 9.46
N VAL A 355 -32.85 -24.63 10.29
CA VAL A 355 -31.63 -23.90 9.97
C VAL A 355 -30.45 -24.87 10.01
N LEU A 356 -29.65 -24.85 8.94
CA LEU A 356 -28.40 -25.61 8.90
C LEU A 356 -27.37 -24.93 9.80
N VAL A 357 -26.85 -25.69 10.76
CA VAL A 357 -25.81 -25.22 11.69
C VAL A 357 -24.64 -26.20 11.76
N LYS A 358 -23.46 -25.66 12.05
CA LYS A 358 -22.29 -26.49 12.37
C LYS A 358 -22.53 -27.26 13.67
N ARG A 359 -22.25 -28.57 13.66
CA ARG A 359 -22.33 -29.40 14.87
C ARG A 359 -20.99 -29.49 15.61
N TRP A 360 -19.91 -29.55 14.86
CA TRP A 360 -18.52 -29.61 15.33
C TRP A 360 -17.58 -29.29 14.17
N GLU A 361 -16.34 -28.95 14.49
CA GLU A 361 -15.24 -28.72 13.53
C GLU A 361 -13.99 -29.40 14.08
N ILE A 362 -13.22 -30.06 13.21
CA ILE A 362 -11.93 -30.65 13.62
C ILE A 362 -10.84 -29.65 13.29
N GLU A 363 -10.23 -29.09 14.33
CA GLU A 363 -9.08 -28.21 14.20
C GLU A 363 -7.87 -28.90 14.85
N ARG A 364 -6.79 -29.10 14.08
CA ARG A 364 -5.56 -29.78 14.53
C ARG A 364 -5.82 -31.18 15.15
N GLY A 365 -6.78 -31.91 14.61
CA GLY A 365 -7.14 -33.26 15.06
C GLY A 365 -8.03 -33.32 16.31
N ALA A 366 -8.42 -32.18 16.87
CA ALA A 366 -9.35 -32.09 18.00
C ALA A 366 -10.70 -31.54 17.55
N CYS A 367 -11.78 -32.08 18.12
CA CYS A 367 -13.14 -31.57 17.91
C CYS A 367 -13.35 -30.30 18.75
N ASP A 368 -13.64 -29.16 18.12
CA ASP A 368 -14.00 -27.93 18.82
C ASP A 368 -15.52 -27.84 19.04
N PRO A 369 -16.03 -27.98 20.29
CA PRO A 369 -17.45 -27.86 20.55
C PRO A 369 -17.96 -26.40 20.51
N ARG A 370 -17.08 -25.39 20.49
CA ARG A 370 -17.47 -23.96 20.49
C ARG A 370 -18.13 -23.51 19.19
N VAL A 371 -17.93 -24.28 18.11
CA VAL A 371 -18.56 -24.04 16.81
C VAL A 371 -19.97 -24.60 16.70
N LYS A 372 -20.48 -25.27 17.74
CA LYS A 372 -21.84 -25.81 17.73
C LYS A 372 -22.86 -24.67 17.55
N ASP A 373 -23.86 -24.93 16.71
CA ASP A 373 -24.99 -24.02 16.46
C ASP A 373 -24.56 -22.70 15.77
N ARG A 374 -23.40 -22.69 15.10
CA ARG A 374 -22.89 -21.55 14.31
C ARG A 374 -23.26 -21.66 12.83
N PRO A 375 -23.43 -20.53 12.12
CA PRO A 375 -23.64 -20.52 10.68
C PRO A 375 -22.41 -20.98 9.90
N VAL A 376 -22.56 -21.11 8.59
CA VAL A 376 -21.42 -21.34 7.69
C VAL A 376 -20.66 -20.02 7.55
N THR A 377 -19.44 -19.95 8.07
CA THR A 377 -18.66 -18.70 8.11
C THR A 377 -17.36 -18.85 7.32
N THR A 378 -17.04 -17.84 6.50
CA THR A 378 -15.79 -17.75 5.71
C THR A 378 -15.30 -16.30 5.61
N ARG A 379 -13.99 -16.09 5.45
CA ARG A 379 -13.41 -14.76 5.17
C ARG A 379 -13.64 -14.40 3.71
N MET A 380 -14.08 -13.18 3.45
CA MET A 380 -14.28 -12.67 2.09
C MET A 380 -12.94 -12.22 1.50
N ILE A 381 -12.77 -12.41 0.20
CA ILE A 381 -11.62 -11.88 -0.54
C ILE A 381 -11.82 -10.35 -0.69
N ARG A 382 -10.72 -9.59 -0.73
CA ARG A 382 -10.74 -8.15 -0.99
C ARG A 382 -11.46 -7.88 -2.31
N ASP A 383 -12.35 -6.89 -2.29
CA ASP A 383 -13.18 -6.45 -3.42
C ASP A 383 -14.26 -7.45 -3.87
N GLN A 384 -14.41 -8.60 -3.19
CA GLN A 384 -15.50 -9.56 -3.43
C GLN A 384 -16.83 -9.01 -2.89
N SER A 385 -17.90 -9.13 -3.68
CA SER A 385 -19.25 -8.78 -3.21
C SER A 385 -19.75 -9.79 -2.15
N TRP A 386 -20.68 -9.39 -1.28
CA TRP A 386 -21.20 -10.33 -0.28
C TRP A 386 -22.01 -11.45 -0.93
N GLU A 387 -22.67 -11.20 -2.06
CA GLU A 387 -23.40 -12.20 -2.86
C GLU A 387 -22.45 -13.25 -3.44
N GLU A 388 -21.35 -12.80 -4.06
CA GLU A 388 -20.31 -13.70 -4.56
C GLU A 388 -19.67 -14.51 -3.43
N ALA A 389 -19.50 -13.89 -2.26
CA ALA A 389 -19.00 -14.57 -1.08
C ALA A 389 -19.97 -15.62 -0.54
N VAL A 390 -21.29 -15.37 -0.55
CA VAL A 390 -22.31 -16.37 -0.21
C VAL A 390 -22.19 -17.58 -1.15
N GLN A 391 -22.14 -17.34 -2.47
CA GLN A 391 -22.04 -18.42 -3.46
C GLN A 391 -20.77 -19.25 -3.27
N THR A 392 -19.64 -18.59 -3.09
CA THR A 392 -18.34 -19.22 -2.87
C THR A 392 -18.32 -20.01 -1.56
N ASN A 393 -18.86 -19.44 -0.48
CA ASN A 393 -18.93 -20.09 0.82
C ASN A 393 -19.79 -21.36 0.80
N VAL A 394 -20.97 -21.29 0.17
CA VAL A 394 -21.85 -22.46 0.02
C VAL A 394 -21.22 -23.54 -0.86
N MET A 395 -20.52 -23.16 -1.93
CA MET A 395 -19.78 -24.09 -2.78
C MET A 395 -18.62 -24.76 -2.02
N ASP A 396 -17.75 -23.98 -1.38
CA ASP A 396 -16.53 -24.48 -0.76
C ASP A 396 -16.80 -25.27 0.53
N LYS A 397 -17.83 -24.89 1.30
CA LYS A 397 -18.13 -25.53 2.60
C LYS A 397 -19.15 -26.65 2.51
N LEU A 398 -20.10 -26.57 1.57
CA LEU A 398 -21.19 -27.55 1.46
C LEU A 398 -21.14 -28.36 0.15
N GLY A 399 -20.25 -28.03 -0.79
CA GLY A 399 -20.12 -28.73 -2.06
C GLY A 399 -21.28 -28.48 -3.02
N LEU A 400 -22.09 -27.44 -2.81
CA LEU A 400 -23.20 -27.11 -3.71
C LEU A 400 -22.68 -26.21 -4.83
N ASP A 401 -22.52 -26.76 -6.03
CA ASP A 401 -22.02 -25.99 -7.17
C ASP A 401 -22.99 -24.87 -7.59
N ARG A 402 -22.53 -23.97 -8.48
CA ARG A 402 -23.32 -22.83 -8.94
C ARG A 402 -24.61 -23.22 -9.65
N ALA A 403 -24.62 -24.36 -10.37
CA ALA A 403 -25.81 -24.82 -11.08
C ALA A 403 -26.86 -25.31 -10.08
N PHE A 404 -26.46 -26.04 -9.04
CA PHE A 404 -27.35 -26.45 -7.97
C PHE A 404 -27.89 -25.21 -7.23
N GLN A 405 -27.02 -24.27 -6.86
CA GLN A 405 -27.41 -23.05 -6.16
C GLN A 405 -28.45 -22.25 -6.96
N SER A 406 -28.25 -22.04 -8.27
CA SER A 406 -29.19 -21.26 -9.09
C SER A 406 -30.58 -21.88 -9.22
N HIS A 407 -30.71 -23.20 -9.05
CA HIS A 407 -31.99 -23.91 -9.15
C HIS A 407 -32.68 -24.14 -7.81
N HIS A 408 -31.92 -24.22 -6.72
CA HIS A 408 -32.42 -24.72 -5.43
C HIS A 408 -32.17 -23.79 -4.25
N VAL A 409 -31.34 -22.77 -4.40
CA VAL A 409 -31.01 -21.83 -3.31
C VAL A 409 -31.46 -20.43 -3.73
N CYS A 410 -32.23 -19.79 -2.86
CA CYS A 410 -32.64 -18.39 -3.01
C CYS A 410 -31.98 -17.58 -1.89
N VAL A 411 -31.39 -16.43 -2.24
CA VAL A 411 -30.83 -15.49 -1.26
C VAL A 411 -31.91 -14.47 -0.91
N ASP A 412 -32.30 -14.39 0.36
CA ASP A 412 -33.19 -13.34 0.84
C ASP A 412 -32.38 -12.07 1.14
N GLU A 413 -32.36 -11.12 0.20
CA GLU A 413 -31.64 -9.85 0.38
C GLU A 413 -32.10 -9.05 1.60
N ARG A 414 -33.33 -9.29 2.10
CA ARG A 414 -33.85 -8.59 3.28
C ARG A 414 -33.26 -9.11 4.59
N SER A 415 -32.69 -10.32 4.58
CA SER A 415 -32.03 -10.88 5.75
C SER A 415 -30.62 -10.32 5.95
N TYR A 416 -30.04 -9.67 4.93
CA TYR A 416 -28.68 -9.16 4.96
C TYR A 416 -28.47 -8.13 6.08
N ARG A 417 -27.44 -8.35 6.90
CA ARG A 417 -26.98 -7.40 7.91
C ARG A 417 -25.48 -7.20 7.83
N LEU A 418 -25.06 -5.95 7.97
CA LEU A 418 -23.67 -5.58 8.19
C LEU A 418 -23.49 -5.17 9.65
N SER A 419 -22.52 -5.78 10.32
CA SER A 419 -22.11 -5.38 11.67
C SER A 419 -20.60 -5.31 11.76
N GLU A 420 -20.12 -4.42 12.63
CA GLU A 420 -18.69 -4.22 12.86
C GLU A 420 -18.32 -4.64 14.28
N GLU A 421 -17.24 -5.38 14.41
CA GLU A 421 -16.69 -5.81 15.70
C GLU A 421 -15.20 -5.50 15.76
N VAL A 422 -14.74 -4.88 16.85
CA VAL A 422 -13.32 -4.59 17.06
C VAL A 422 -12.74 -5.61 18.02
N GLY A 423 -11.64 -6.23 17.63
CA GLY A 423 -10.92 -7.19 18.44
C GLY A 423 -9.40 -7.02 18.33
N TYR A 424 -8.68 -7.60 19.28
CA TYR A 424 -7.23 -7.71 19.24
C TYR A 424 -6.85 -9.17 19.07
N SER A 425 -6.10 -9.46 18.02
CA SER A 425 -5.61 -10.81 17.77
C SER A 425 -4.44 -11.09 18.70
N SER A 426 -4.50 -12.19 19.44
CA SER A 426 -3.34 -12.65 20.23
C SER A 426 -2.15 -13.03 19.34
N ARG A 427 -2.38 -13.34 18.05
CA ARG A 427 -1.33 -13.60 17.07
C ARG A 427 -0.64 -12.34 16.55
N TYR A 428 -1.28 -11.18 16.64
CA TYR A 428 -0.73 -9.91 16.16
C TYR A 428 -0.78 -8.86 17.29
N PRO A 429 0.02 -9.01 18.36
CA PRO A 429 0.04 -8.05 19.47
C PRO A 429 0.20 -6.61 18.98
N GLY A 430 -0.61 -5.69 19.54
CA GLY A 430 -0.60 -4.27 19.15
C GLY A 430 -1.34 -3.94 17.86
N LEU A 431 -1.69 -4.92 17.02
CA LEU A 431 -2.46 -4.70 15.80
C LEU A 431 -3.97 -4.84 16.07
N ARG A 432 -4.68 -3.70 16.06
CA ARG A 432 -6.14 -3.64 16.13
C ARG A 432 -6.76 -4.30 14.90
N THR A 433 -7.76 -5.15 15.10
CA THR A 433 -8.51 -5.80 14.00
C THR A 433 -9.99 -5.40 14.02
N LEU A 434 -10.50 -4.89 12.90
CA LEU A 434 -11.92 -4.61 12.66
C LEU A 434 -12.51 -5.73 11.80
N TYR A 435 -13.49 -6.44 12.33
CA TYR A 435 -14.25 -7.46 11.62
C TYR A 435 -15.54 -6.85 11.09
N CYS A 436 -15.66 -6.78 9.77
CA CYS A 436 -16.90 -6.42 9.08
C CYS A 436 -17.67 -7.72 8.81
N ASN A 437 -18.64 -8.02 9.65
CA ASN A 437 -19.47 -9.21 9.56
C ASN A 437 -20.67 -8.93 8.64
N HIS A 438 -20.66 -9.56 7.48
CA HIS A 438 -21.79 -9.72 6.57
C HIS A 438 -22.55 -10.97 7.01
N GLU A 439 -23.85 -10.85 7.27
CA GLU A 439 -24.71 -11.95 7.74
C GLU A 439 -26.00 -12.07 6.95
#